data_AF-A0A7R9V234-F1
#
_entry.id   AF-A0A7R9V234-F1
#
_cell.length_a   1.000
_cell.length_b   1.000
_cell.length_c   1.000
_cell.angle_alpha   90.00
_cell.angle_beta   90.00
_cell.angle_gamma   90.00
#
_symmetry.space_group_name_H-M   'P 1'
#
loop_
_entity.id
_entity.type
_entity.pdbx_description
1 polymer ?
#
loop_
_entity_poly.entity_id
_entity_poly.type
_entity_poly.pdbx_seq_one_letter_code
_entity_poly.pdbx_strand_id
1 'polypeptide(L)'
;FTPSPGSTPAPTHAATPGTGRFGLLRGSAVGRSVTAFAWGPPQSWGFFSVLFAASDGGVFALCPVCPFGSRVPSSMLRAALAASDAPDAAPEARSWLSAAFGMDAVSEGFEGRSWWAARRHAHDGFSPCLQGPMNAGSASAQLPAGSPVVSMHCAYLLDTQTSGRGRAAPTQAGVSCTACVTTATSRGRLHLHAAHGVIGGAWEEATPHCVLDVRGETCAVRHTCGCMPVAPTAAWASLLLLDVVDLQLPPSSPPDADSDSDDEGDTEGSCGARALSQRAGPSRLQLLGGCAVPH
;
A
#
# COMPACT_ATOMS: atom_id res chain seq x y z
N PHE A 1 15.45 14.89 -66.91
CA PHE A 1 15.50 14.70 -65.46
C PHE A 1 14.50 13.64 -65.08
N THR A 2 14.97 12.41 -64.97
CA THR A 2 14.20 11.21 -64.60
C THR A 2 14.97 10.52 -63.48
N PRO A 3 14.40 10.35 -62.28
CA PRO A 3 14.93 9.41 -61.32
C PRO A 3 14.18 8.08 -61.39
N SER A 4 14.96 7.00 -61.46
CA SER A 4 14.53 5.61 -61.34
C SER A 4 14.02 5.27 -59.92
N PRO A 5 13.20 4.21 -59.78
CA PRO A 5 12.65 3.73 -58.53
C PRO A 5 13.60 2.73 -57.86
N GLY A 6 13.67 2.72 -56.53
CA GLY A 6 14.46 1.70 -55.83
C GLY A 6 14.30 1.66 -54.32
N SER A 7 13.87 0.49 -53.85
CA SER A 7 14.02 -0.10 -52.52
C SER A 7 12.94 0.18 -51.47
N THR A 8 11.97 -0.72 -51.46
CA THR A 8 11.13 -1.10 -50.32
C THR A 8 11.96 -1.96 -49.36
N PRO A 9 12.06 -1.65 -48.05
CA PRO A 9 12.58 -2.61 -47.09
C PRO A 9 11.48 -3.60 -46.67
N ALA A 10 11.82 -4.89 -46.71
CA ALA A 10 10.99 -6.00 -46.24
C ALA A 10 10.86 -5.98 -44.69
N PRO A 11 9.71 -6.39 -44.13
CA PRO A 11 9.59 -6.60 -42.69
C PRO A 11 10.10 -8.00 -42.33
N THR A 12 11.33 -8.10 -41.85
CA THR A 12 11.80 -9.25 -41.08
C THR A 12 11.56 -8.96 -39.61
N HIS A 13 10.61 -9.67 -38.99
CA HIS A 13 10.79 -10.40 -37.74
C HIS A 13 9.52 -11.19 -37.44
N ALA A 14 9.58 -12.50 -37.70
CA ALA A 14 8.61 -13.47 -37.23
C ALA A 14 8.66 -13.52 -35.70
N ALA A 15 7.52 -13.27 -35.06
CA ALA A 15 7.34 -13.51 -33.62
C ALA A 15 7.09 -15.01 -33.40
N THR A 16 8.08 -15.70 -32.84
CA THR A 16 7.88 -17.05 -32.30
C THR A 16 7.13 -16.93 -30.96
N PRO A 17 6.07 -17.71 -30.71
CA PRO A 17 5.37 -17.71 -29.42
C PRO A 17 6.24 -18.41 -28.38
N GLY A 18 7.02 -17.63 -27.63
CA GLY A 18 7.69 -18.09 -26.43
C GLY A 18 6.67 -18.26 -25.30
N THR A 19 6.34 -19.50 -24.97
CA THR A 19 5.74 -19.87 -23.68
C THR A 19 6.70 -19.46 -22.55
N GLY A 20 6.62 -18.21 -22.13
CA GLY A 20 7.39 -17.65 -21.03
C GLY A 20 6.85 -18.14 -19.71
N ARG A 21 7.47 -19.18 -19.16
CA ARG A 21 7.41 -19.48 -17.72
C ARG A 21 7.76 -18.20 -16.95
N PHE A 22 6.82 -17.68 -16.17
CA PHE A 22 7.02 -16.58 -15.23
C PHE A 22 8.01 -17.02 -14.15
N GLY A 23 9.29 -16.69 -14.34
CA GLY A 23 10.32 -16.81 -13.32
C GLY A 23 10.23 -15.61 -12.39
N LEU A 24 9.73 -15.83 -11.17
CA LEU A 24 10.12 -15.02 -10.02
C LEU A 24 11.64 -15.12 -9.89
N LEU A 25 12.35 -14.05 -10.25
CA LEU A 25 13.81 -14.01 -10.16
C LEU A 25 14.24 -14.19 -8.71
N ARG A 26 14.74 -15.39 -8.40
CA ARG A 26 15.67 -15.66 -7.31
C ARG A 26 16.94 -14.84 -7.55
N GLY A 27 16.98 -13.63 -7.00
CA GLY A 27 18.22 -12.91 -6.73
C GLY A 27 18.64 -13.16 -5.29
N SER A 28 19.77 -13.85 -5.10
CA SER A 28 20.38 -14.11 -3.80
C SER A 28 20.96 -12.82 -3.19
N ALA A 29 20.12 -12.08 -2.49
CA ALA A 29 20.48 -11.37 -1.27
C ALA A 29 19.52 -11.90 -0.20
N VAL A 30 19.90 -11.90 1.09
CA VAL A 30 18.92 -12.07 2.18
C VAL A 30 18.04 -10.83 2.16
N GLY A 31 17.10 -10.80 1.23
CA GLY A 31 16.39 -9.62 0.77
C GLY A 31 14.97 -9.64 1.28
N ARG A 32 14.51 -8.48 1.74
CA ARG A 32 13.13 -8.21 2.11
C ARG A 32 12.19 -8.58 0.95
N SER A 33 11.30 -9.54 1.14
CA SER A 33 10.25 -9.90 0.16
C SER A 33 8.87 -9.52 0.67
N VAL A 34 7.94 -9.21 -0.24
CA VAL A 34 6.53 -9.00 0.13
C VAL A 34 5.88 -10.35 0.40
N THR A 35 5.24 -10.49 1.55
CA THR A 35 4.61 -11.75 1.97
C THR A 35 3.09 -11.65 2.11
N ALA A 36 2.55 -10.46 2.34
CA ALA A 36 1.11 -10.22 2.35
C ALA A 36 0.81 -8.77 1.91
N PHE A 37 -0.42 -8.52 1.47
CA PHE A 37 -0.90 -7.18 1.13
C PHE A 37 -2.36 -7.00 1.58
N ALA A 38 -2.76 -5.74 1.74
CA ALA A 38 -4.15 -5.34 2.01
C ALA A 38 -4.40 -3.98 1.38
N TRP A 39 -5.64 -3.69 0.97
CA TRP A 39 -6.02 -2.33 0.60
C TRP A 39 -6.03 -1.44 1.84
N GLY A 40 -5.68 -0.17 1.66
CA GLY A 40 -5.70 0.82 2.72
C GLY A 40 -7.10 1.21 3.15
N PRO A 41 -7.20 2.05 4.20
CA PRO A 41 -8.48 2.49 4.74
C PRO A 41 -9.22 3.40 3.76
N PRO A 42 -10.57 3.38 3.72
CA PRO A 42 -11.36 4.19 2.80
C PRO A 42 -11.50 5.63 3.29
N GLN A 43 -10.36 6.32 3.44
CA GLN A 43 -10.30 7.71 3.83
C GLN A 43 -9.25 8.43 2.98
N SER A 44 -9.68 9.49 2.28
CA SER A 44 -8.79 10.34 1.46
C SER A 44 -7.88 9.50 0.55
N TRP A 45 -6.57 9.71 0.64
CA TRP A 45 -5.54 9.00 -0.13
C TRP A 45 -5.34 7.55 0.31
N GLY A 46 -5.76 7.18 1.52
CA GLY A 46 -5.77 5.78 1.98
C GLY A 46 -6.59 4.86 1.08
N PHE A 47 -7.67 5.39 0.47
CA PHE A 47 -8.49 4.64 -0.49
C PHE A 47 -7.71 4.25 -1.75
N PHE A 48 -6.68 5.02 -2.09
CA PHE A 48 -5.77 4.76 -3.21
C PHE A 48 -4.46 4.13 -2.74
N SER A 49 -4.45 3.43 -1.61
CA SER A 49 -3.22 2.84 -1.08
C SER A 49 -3.29 1.32 -0.99
N VAL A 50 -2.16 0.68 -1.20
CA VAL A 50 -1.94 -0.73 -0.93
C VAL A 50 -0.89 -0.84 0.17
N LEU A 51 -1.24 -1.52 1.25
CA LEU A 51 -0.32 -1.88 2.31
C LEU A 51 0.39 -3.16 1.94
N PHE A 52 1.68 -3.27 2.26
CA PHE A 52 2.50 -4.47 2.09
C PHE A 52 3.14 -4.85 3.43
N ALA A 53 3.04 -6.13 3.77
CA ALA A 53 3.86 -6.73 4.81
C ALA A 53 5.08 -7.39 4.17
N ALA A 54 6.24 -7.12 4.74
CA ALA A 54 7.48 -7.70 4.31
C ALA A 54 7.90 -8.89 5.19
N SER A 55 8.76 -9.75 4.65
CA SER A 55 9.27 -10.96 5.31
C SER A 55 10.02 -10.71 6.62
N ASP A 56 10.54 -9.49 6.82
CA ASP A 56 11.21 -9.05 8.05
C ASP A 56 10.26 -8.40 9.07
N GLY A 57 8.96 -8.29 8.75
CA GLY A 57 7.94 -7.68 9.59
C GLY A 57 7.69 -6.20 9.31
N GLY A 58 8.46 -5.58 8.42
CA GLY A 58 8.21 -4.21 8.02
C GLY A 58 6.86 -4.06 7.30
N VAL A 59 6.07 -3.08 7.67
CA VAL A 59 4.82 -2.72 6.96
C VAL A 59 5.06 -1.45 6.15
N PHE A 60 4.65 -1.46 4.88
CA PHE A 60 4.85 -0.35 3.95
C PHE A 60 3.52 0.03 3.28
N ALA A 61 3.39 1.27 2.82
CA ALA A 61 2.27 1.73 2.01
C ALA A 61 2.77 2.19 0.64
N LEU A 62 2.09 1.76 -0.43
CA LEU A 62 2.25 2.32 -1.77
C LEU A 62 1.02 3.16 -2.06
N CYS A 63 1.21 4.45 -2.27
CA CYS A 63 0.14 5.41 -2.55
C CYS A 63 0.68 6.54 -3.44
N PRO A 64 0.02 6.86 -4.57
CA PRO A 64 -1.29 6.34 -4.98
C PRO A 64 -1.24 5.11 -5.90
N VAL A 65 -2.31 4.32 -5.85
CA VAL A 65 -2.61 3.15 -6.68
C VAL A 65 -4.11 3.14 -7.00
N CYS A 66 -4.46 3.08 -8.29
CA CYS A 66 -5.85 2.87 -8.71
C CYS A 66 -5.90 1.98 -9.96
N PRO A 67 -6.48 0.77 -9.88
CA PRO A 67 -6.60 -0.11 -11.04
C PRO A 67 -7.52 0.50 -12.11
N PHE A 68 -7.20 0.28 -13.38
CA PHE A 68 -8.02 0.76 -14.50
C PHE A 68 -9.45 0.21 -14.42
N GLY A 69 -10.43 1.06 -14.72
CA GLY A 69 -11.85 0.70 -14.66
C GLY A 69 -12.45 0.66 -13.25
N SER A 70 -11.65 0.86 -12.20
CA SER A 70 -12.17 0.91 -10.83
C SER A 70 -13.21 2.01 -10.68
N ARG A 71 -14.30 1.71 -9.96
CA ARG A 71 -15.36 2.67 -9.66
C ARG A 71 -15.07 3.31 -8.31
N VAL A 72 -14.76 4.59 -8.33
CA VAL A 72 -14.40 5.35 -7.14
C VAL A 72 -15.56 6.25 -6.73
N PRO A 73 -16.07 6.15 -5.49
CA PRO A 73 -17.12 7.05 -5.01
C PRO A 73 -16.68 8.52 -5.08
N SER A 74 -17.58 9.40 -5.52
CA SER A 74 -17.31 10.83 -5.61
C SER A 74 -16.93 11.45 -4.27
N SER A 75 -17.41 10.89 -3.15
CA SER A 75 -17.01 11.32 -1.80
C SER A 75 -15.52 11.07 -1.52
N MET A 76 -14.99 9.92 -1.94
CA MET A 76 -13.58 9.57 -1.77
C MET A 76 -12.68 10.41 -2.67
N LEU A 77 -13.09 10.59 -3.92
CA LEU A 77 -12.35 11.42 -4.87
C LEU A 77 -12.32 12.90 -4.42
N ARG A 78 -13.45 13.41 -3.90
CA ARG A 78 -13.51 14.76 -3.31
C ARG A 78 -12.62 14.91 -2.09
N ALA A 79 -12.57 13.91 -1.21
CA ALA A 79 -11.68 13.92 -0.05
C ALA A 79 -10.21 13.96 -0.47
N ALA A 80 -9.81 13.15 -1.46
CA ALA A 80 -8.46 13.16 -1.99
C ALA A 80 -8.10 14.48 -2.70
N LEU A 81 -9.04 15.06 -3.46
CA LEU A 81 -8.84 16.36 -4.11
C LEU A 81 -8.65 17.47 -3.06
N ALA A 82 -9.49 17.50 -2.02
CA ALA A 82 -9.35 18.45 -0.92
C ALA A 82 -8.00 18.30 -0.20
N ALA A 83 -7.54 17.06 0.01
CA ALA A 83 -6.21 16.79 0.56
C ALA A 83 -5.06 17.17 -0.40
N SER A 84 -5.32 17.26 -1.71
CA SER A 84 -4.35 17.68 -2.73
C SER A 84 -4.18 19.20 -2.80
N ASP A 85 -5.16 19.94 -2.30
CA ASP A 85 -5.15 21.41 -2.26
C ASP A 85 -4.64 21.95 -0.90
N ALA A 86 -4.23 21.06 0.01
CA ALA A 86 -3.63 21.43 1.28
C ALA A 86 -2.22 22.04 1.09
N PRO A 87 -1.77 22.95 1.98
CA PRO A 87 -0.46 23.62 1.85
C PRO A 87 0.74 22.66 1.75
N ASP A 88 0.64 21.51 2.41
CA ASP A 88 1.70 20.49 2.46
C ASP A 88 1.47 19.34 1.46
N ALA A 89 0.52 19.48 0.55
CA ALA A 89 0.24 18.46 -0.45
C ALA A 89 1.38 18.36 -1.47
N ALA A 90 1.65 17.14 -1.94
CA ALA A 90 2.59 16.95 -3.03
C ALA A 90 2.05 17.59 -4.32
N PRO A 91 2.86 18.30 -5.09
CA PRO A 91 2.40 18.99 -6.31
C PRO A 91 1.86 18.00 -7.37
N GLU A 92 2.34 16.75 -7.35
CA GLU A 92 1.91 15.66 -8.24
C GLU A 92 0.50 15.12 -7.94
N ALA A 93 -0.05 15.44 -6.76
CA ALA A 93 -1.31 14.88 -6.29
C ALA A 93 -2.47 15.19 -7.24
N ARG A 94 -2.60 16.45 -7.64
CA ARG A 94 -3.68 16.91 -8.54
C ARG A 94 -3.48 16.43 -9.97
N SER A 95 -2.25 16.42 -10.49
CA SER A 95 -1.96 15.93 -11.84
C SER A 95 -2.25 14.43 -11.95
N TRP A 96 -1.92 13.65 -10.90
CA TRP A 96 -2.24 12.23 -10.84
C TRP A 96 -3.75 11.99 -10.85
N LEU A 97 -4.54 12.74 -10.05
CA LEU A 97 -6.01 12.62 -10.05
C LEU A 97 -6.60 12.96 -11.42
N SER A 98 -6.08 13.99 -12.08
CA SER A 98 -6.48 14.36 -13.44
C SER A 98 -6.15 13.25 -14.46
N ALA A 99 -4.96 12.65 -14.39
CA ALA A 99 -4.60 11.54 -15.26
C ALA A 99 -5.50 10.32 -15.03
N ALA A 100 -5.76 9.99 -13.76
CA ALA A 100 -6.53 8.81 -13.38
C ALA A 100 -8.04 8.96 -13.63
N PHE A 101 -8.64 10.14 -13.49
CA PHE A 101 -10.09 10.33 -13.55
C PHE A 101 -10.57 11.34 -14.61
N GLY A 102 -9.64 12.01 -15.29
CA GLY A 102 -9.92 13.08 -16.25
C GLY A 102 -10.00 14.47 -15.60
N MET A 103 -9.87 15.50 -16.45
CA MET A 103 -9.92 16.90 -16.01
C MET A 103 -11.23 17.23 -15.31
N ASP A 104 -12.37 16.73 -15.82
CA ASP A 104 -13.69 16.97 -15.21
C ASP A 104 -13.74 16.58 -13.73
N ALA A 105 -13.03 15.51 -13.33
CA ALA A 105 -13.01 15.04 -11.95
C ALA A 105 -12.26 15.96 -10.98
N VAL A 106 -11.43 16.86 -11.52
CA VAL A 106 -10.64 17.83 -10.74
C VAL A 106 -11.06 19.28 -10.99
N SER A 107 -11.79 19.59 -12.07
CA SER A 107 -12.21 20.95 -12.42
C SER A 107 -13.71 21.19 -12.29
N GLU A 108 -14.54 20.18 -12.55
CA GLU A 108 -15.99 20.31 -12.43
C GLU A 108 -16.44 19.90 -11.02
N GLY A 109 -17.49 20.56 -10.54
CA GLY A 109 -18.15 20.12 -9.31
C GLY A 109 -18.64 18.68 -9.47
N PHE A 110 -18.51 17.88 -8.42
CA PHE A 110 -19.00 16.49 -8.33
C PHE A 110 -20.54 16.35 -8.43
N GLU A 111 -21.25 17.33 -8.97
CA GLU A 111 -22.71 17.40 -9.02
C GLU A 111 -23.26 16.33 -9.97
N GLY A 112 -24.30 15.63 -9.53
CA GLY A 112 -24.99 14.61 -10.33
C GLY A 112 -24.22 13.30 -10.58
N ARG A 113 -22.94 13.19 -10.20
CA ARG A 113 -22.13 11.96 -10.33
C ARG A 113 -21.85 11.34 -8.97
N SER A 114 -22.30 10.11 -8.75
CA SER A 114 -22.04 9.37 -7.49
C SER A 114 -20.71 8.62 -7.50
N TRP A 115 -20.11 8.38 -8.67
CA TRP A 115 -18.84 7.68 -8.83
C TRP A 115 -18.12 8.09 -10.11
N TRP A 116 -16.82 7.78 -10.16
CA TRP A 116 -15.93 8.02 -11.29
C TRP A 116 -15.22 6.73 -11.69
N ALA A 117 -15.07 6.49 -12.99
CA ALA A 117 -14.29 5.38 -13.51
C ALA A 117 -12.81 5.79 -13.60
N ALA A 118 -11.91 4.98 -13.05
CA ALA A 118 -10.49 5.14 -13.30
C ALA A 118 -10.19 4.87 -14.79
N ARG A 119 -9.56 5.82 -15.45
CA ARG A 119 -9.09 5.73 -16.82
C ARG A 119 -7.82 4.89 -16.89
N ARG A 120 -7.50 4.43 -18.09
CA ARG A 120 -6.14 4.00 -18.43
C ARG A 120 -5.23 5.21 -18.29
N HIS A 121 -4.23 5.12 -17.42
CA HIS A 121 -3.36 6.24 -17.10
C HIS A 121 -1.95 5.76 -16.80
N ALA A 122 -0.99 6.63 -17.12
CA ALA A 122 0.36 6.61 -16.60
C ALA A 122 0.65 8.04 -16.14
N HIS A 123 1.36 8.21 -15.02
CA HIS A 123 1.77 9.54 -14.58
C HIS A 123 3.16 9.81 -15.15
N ASP A 124 3.24 10.66 -16.16
CA ASP A 124 4.48 10.92 -16.88
C ASP A 124 5.52 11.56 -15.95
N GLY A 125 6.73 11.00 -15.96
CA GLY A 125 7.86 11.49 -15.18
C GLY A 125 7.85 11.11 -13.69
N PHE A 126 6.80 10.43 -13.20
CA PHE A 126 6.70 10.06 -11.79
C PHE A 126 6.24 8.63 -11.56
N SER A 127 6.73 8.01 -10.49
CA SER A 127 6.21 6.75 -9.96
C SER A 127 5.80 6.90 -8.49
N PRO A 128 4.79 6.15 -8.01
CA PRO A 128 4.46 6.15 -6.60
C PRO A 128 5.60 5.57 -5.76
N CYS A 129 5.81 6.11 -4.57
CA CYS A 129 6.85 5.67 -3.63
C CYS A 129 6.32 4.62 -2.65
N LEU A 130 7.20 3.69 -2.28
CA LEU A 130 6.94 2.76 -1.18
C LEU A 130 7.30 3.44 0.14
N GLN A 131 6.29 3.87 0.89
CA GLN A 131 6.43 4.57 2.17
C GLN A 131 6.61 3.54 3.30
N GLY A 132 7.69 3.63 4.08
CA GLY A 132 7.86 2.80 5.26
C GLY A 132 9.30 2.52 5.69
N PRO A 133 9.51 1.64 6.69
CA PRO A 133 8.47 0.88 7.38
C PRO A 133 7.61 1.77 8.30
N MET A 134 6.29 1.66 8.21
CA MET A 134 5.32 2.45 8.99
C MET A 134 5.27 2.02 10.47
N ASN A 135 5.64 0.77 10.75
CA ASN A 135 5.75 0.19 12.09
C ASN A 135 7.19 0.24 12.63
N ALA A 136 8.03 1.15 12.11
CA ALA A 136 9.42 1.32 12.54
C ALA A 136 9.50 1.51 14.07
N GLY A 137 10.41 0.77 14.71
CA GLY A 137 10.59 0.82 16.16
C GLY A 137 9.61 -0.05 16.98
N SER A 138 8.60 -0.65 16.35
CA SER A 138 7.74 -1.63 17.02
C SER A 138 8.37 -3.03 17.04
N ALA A 139 7.98 -3.86 18.01
CA ALA A 139 8.38 -5.27 18.08
C ALA A 139 7.97 -6.06 16.81
N SER A 140 6.85 -5.68 16.19
CA SER A 140 6.37 -6.30 14.93
C SER A 140 7.31 -6.08 13.74
N ALA A 141 8.14 -5.02 13.76
CA ALA A 141 9.13 -4.74 12.72
C ALA A 141 10.43 -5.53 12.90
N GLN A 142 10.54 -6.31 13.98
CA GLN A 142 11.70 -7.11 14.35
C GLN A 142 11.30 -8.56 14.54
N LEU A 143 10.78 -9.19 13.47
CA LEU A 143 10.35 -10.58 13.56
C LEU A 143 11.54 -11.53 13.75
N PRO A 144 11.43 -12.53 14.64
CA PRO A 144 12.41 -13.60 14.73
C PRO A 144 12.60 -14.31 13.39
N ALA A 145 13.83 -14.79 13.14
CA ALA A 145 14.11 -15.61 11.97
C ALA A 145 13.15 -16.81 11.88
N GLY A 146 12.58 -17.03 10.68
CA GLY A 146 11.62 -18.11 10.43
C GLY A 146 10.20 -17.83 10.92
N SER A 147 9.84 -16.58 11.25
CA SER A 147 8.46 -16.18 11.57
C SER A 147 7.88 -15.13 10.62
N PRO A 148 7.91 -15.36 9.28
CA PRO A 148 7.40 -14.37 8.32
C PRO A 148 5.93 -14.04 8.57
N VAL A 149 5.53 -12.81 8.21
CA VAL A 149 4.12 -12.45 8.09
C VAL A 149 3.50 -13.29 6.97
N VAL A 150 2.39 -13.96 7.24
CA VAL A 150 1.66 -14.81 6.30
C VAL A 150 0.31 -14.22 5.88
N SER A 151 -0.21 -13.27 6.66
CA SER A 151 -1.46 -12.59 6.34
C SER A 151 -1.45 -11.16 6.87
N MET A 152 -2.18 -10.28 6.19
CA MET A 152 -2.40 -8.92 6.62
C MET A 152 -3.84 -8.52 6.31
N HIS A 153 -4.44 -7.77 7.22
CA HIS A 153 -5.79 -7.24 7.08
C HIS A 153 -5.81 -5.76 7.51
N CYS A 154 -6.56 -4.93 6.78
CA CYS A 154 -6.86 -3.57 7.20
C CYS A 154 -8.35 -3.47 7.51
N ALA A 155 -8.67 -3.22 8.77
CA ALA A 155 -10.02 -2.92 9.23
C ALA A 155 -10.13 -1.42 9.52
N TYR A 156 -11.34 -0.90 9.53
CA TYR A 156 -11.57 0.51 9.82
C TYR A 156 -12.90 0.73 10.50
N LEU A 157 -12.93 1.72 11.39
CA LEU A 157 -14.14 2.23 12.00
C LEU A 157 -14.47 3.58 11.37
N LEU A 158 -15.66 3.68 10.78
CA LEU A 158 -16.19 4.93 10.26
C LEU A 158 -16.91 5.64 11.41
N ASP A 159 -16.37 6.75 11.88
CA ASP A 159 -17.11 7.64 12.77
C ASP A 159 -17.92 8.61 11.91
N THR A 160 -19.22 8.36 11.82
CA THR A 160 -20.16 9.31 11.25
C THR A 160 -20.57 10.29 12.34
N GLN A 161 -19.79 11.34 12.55
CA GLN A 161 -20.24 12.49 13.33
C GLN A 161 -21.38 13.15 12.56
N THR A 162 -22.62 12.74 12.83
CA THR A 162 -23.80 13.50 12.43
C THR A 162 -23.82 14.75 13.29
N SER A 163 -23.33 15.87 12.74
CA SER A 163 -23.46 17.19 13.37
C SER A 163 -24.92 17.48 13.67
N GLY A 164 -25.34 17.19 14.89
CA GLY A 164 -26.65 17.52 15.41
C GLY A 164 -26.77 19.02 15.65
N ARG A 165 -27.75 19.64 14.96
CA ARG A 165 -28.42 20.91 15.29
C ARG A 165 -27.54 22.17 15.36
N GLY A 166 -27.46 22.87 14.23
CA GLY A 166 -27.14 24.30 14.19
C GLY A 166 -27.22 24.81 12.77
N ARG A 167 -28.13 25.75 12.51
CA ARG A 167 -28.39 26.35 11.19
C ARG A 167 -27.20 27.23 10.78
N ALA A 168 -26.13 26.61 10.30
CA ALA A 168 -25.05 27.22 9.54
C ALA A 168 -24.71 26.27 8.38
N ALA A 169 -24.27 26.84 7.26
CA ALA A 169 -24.09 26.19 5.95
C ALA A 169 -23.46 24.77 5.99
N PRO A 170 -23.74 23.90 5.00
CA PRO A 170 -23.23 22.53 4.97
C PRO A 170 -21.71 22.52 4.73
N THR A 171 -20.91 22.76 5.76
CA THR A 171 -19.48 22.45 5.75
C THR A 171 -19.33 20.98 6.08
N GLN A 172 -18.93 20.23 5.05
CA GLN A 172 -18.52 18.82 5.02
C GLN A 172 -18.47 18.13 6.40
N ALA A 173 -19.44 17.27 6.69
CA ALA A 173 -19.34 16.33 7.80
C ALA A 173 -18.12 15.44 7.56
N GLY A 174 -17.05 15.70 8.32
CA GLY A 174 -15.82 14.92 8.25
C GLY A 174 -16.07 13.53 8.81
N VAL A 175 -16.02 12.51 7.96
CA VAL A 175 -15.91 11.14 8.43
C VAL A 175 -14.50 10.94 8.93
N SER A 176 -14.30 10.86 10.24
CA SER A 176 -13.04 10.39 10.81
C SER A 176 -13.00 8.86 10.74
N CYS A 177 -11.89 8.33 10.25
CA CYS A 177 -11.67 6.89 10.14
C CYS A 177 -10.50 6.50 11.03
N THR A 178 -10.72 5.58 11.96
CA THR A 178 -9.61 4.91 12.66
C THR A 178 -9.36 3.60 11.96
N ALA A 179 -8.21 3.49 11.30
CA ALA A 179 -7.80 2.26 10.64
C ALA A 179 -6.97 1.40 11.58
N CYS A 180 -7.25 0.10 11.59
CA CYS A 180 -6.47 -0.90 12.29
C CYS A 180 -5.82 -1.85 11.28
N VAL A 181 -4.52 -2.09 11.40
CA VAL A 181 -3.79 -3.04 10.56
C VAL A 181 -3.43 -4.24 11.42
N THR A 182 -3.82 -5.43 10.99
CA THR A 182 -3.48 -6.68 11.66
C THR A 182 -2.51 -7.46 10.78
N THR A 183 -1.41 -7.95 11.36
CA THR A 183 -0.49 -8.88 10.69
C THR A 183 -0.43 -10.19 11.45
N ALA A 184 -0.48 -11.32 10.72
CA ALA A 184 -0.36 -12.65 11.30
C ALA A 184 0.96 -13.28 10.86
N THR A 185 1.69 -13.89 11.80
CA THR A 185 2.95 -14.59 11.52
C THR A 185 2.73 -16.09 11.37
N SER A 186 3.65 -16.77 10.69
CA SER A 186 3.64 -18.25 10.56
C SER A 186 3.74 -18.98 11.90
N ARG A 187 4.12 -18.30 12.99
CA ARG A 187 4.18 -18.84 14.35
C ARG A 187 2.94 -18.52 15.17
N GLY A 188 1.83 -18.12 14.55
CA GLY A 188 0.58 -17.89 15.27
C GLY A 188 0.54 -16.61 16.10
N ARG A 189 1.49 -15.69 15.94
CA ARG A 189 1.38 -14.35 16.54
C ARG A 189 0.62 -13.40 15.65
N LEU A 190 -0.37 -12.71 16.22
CA LEU A 190 -1.06 -11.58 15.62
C LEU A 190 -0.53 -10.28 16.21
N HIS A 191 -0.17 -9.32 15.37
CA HIS A 191 0.12 -7.95 15.80
C HIS A 191 -1.02 -7.05 15.35
N LEU A 192 -1.60 -6.33 16.30
CA LEU A 192 -2.65 -5.35 16.06
C LEU A 192 -2.06 -3.94 16.10
N HIS A 193 -2.25 -3.17 15.04
CA HIS A 193 -1.78 -1.80 14.93
C HIS A 193 -2.95 -0.83 14.76
N ALA A 194 -2.85 0.34 15.38
CA ALA A 194 -3.62 1.52 14.99
C ALA A 194 -2.81 2.37 14.01
N ALA A 195 -3.45 2.80 12.93
CA ALA A 195 -2.91 3.83 12.07
C ALA A 195 -3.03 5.20 12.75
N HIS A 196 -1.90 5.89 12.85
CA HIS A 196 -1.83 7.26 13.33
C HIS A 196 -1.38 8.16 12.18
N GLY A 197 -2.13 9.23 11.89
CA GLY A 197 -1.92 10.10 10.74
C GLY A 197 -2.66 9.62 9.48
N VAL A 198 -2.42 10.30 8.35
CA VAL A 198 -3.10 10.04 7.08
C VAL A 198 -2.08 9.54 6.06
N ILE A 199 -2.42 8.48 5.32
CA ILE A 199 -1.62 8.03 4.19
C ILE A 199 -1.77 9.08 3.10
N GLY A 200 -0.69 9.78 2.75
CA GLY A 200 -0.65 10.71 1.61
C GLY A 200 -0.19 10.02 0.34
N GLY A 201 -0.44 10.64 -0.80
CA GLY A 201 0.28 10.27 -2.03
C GLY A 201 1.75 10.64 -1.90
N ALA A 202 2.63 9.76 -2.37
CA ALA A 202 4.06 10.01 -2.43
C ALA A 202 4.59 9.58 -3.79
N TRP A 203 5.43 10.42 -4.39
CA TRP A 203 5.98 10.19 -5.72
C TRP A 203 7.49 10.34 -5.69
N GLU A 204 8.14 9.69 -6.65
CA GLU A 204 9.53 9.93 -7.02
C GLU A 204 9.58 10.22 -8.51
N GLU A 205 10.57 11.01 -8.92
CA GLU A 205 10.86 11.22 -10.33
C GLU A 205 11.37 9.91 -10.93
N ALA A 206 10.60 9.36 -11.86
CA ALA A 206 10.87 8.07 -12.48
C ALA A 206 10.09 7.92 -13.79
N THR A 207 10.64 7.15 -14.73
CA THR A 207 9.97 6.84 -16.00
C THR A 207 9.32 5.47 -15.91
N PRO A 208 8.00 5.36 -15.67
CA PRO A 208 7.35 4.06 -15.63
C PRO A 208 7.37 3.40 -17.01
N HIS A 209 7.40 2.07 -17.03
CA HIS A 209 7.36 1.32 -18.28
C HIS A 209 5.91 1.03 -18.66
N CYS A 210 5.44 1.68 -19.73
CA CYS A 210 4.08 1.55 -20.23
C CYS A 210 3.99 0.52 -21.36
N VAL A 211 2.98 -0.34 -21.31
CA VAL A 211 2.58 -1.21 -22.42
C VAL A 211 1.38 -0.56 -23.09
N LEU A 212 1.45 -0.31 -24.39
CA LEU A 212 0.41 0.35 -25.17
C LEU A 212 -0.37 -0.68 -26.02
N ASP A 213 -1.65 -0.43 -26.29
CA ASP A 213 -2.38 -1.19 -27.31
C ASP A 213 -2.15 -0.66 -28.74
N VAL A 214 -2.83 -1.27 -29.70
CA VAL A 214 -2.81 -0.90 -31.12
C VAL A 214 -3.30 0.52 -31.39
N ARG A 215 -4.01 1.15 -30.46
CA ARG A 215 -4.48 2.54 -30.56
C ARG A 215 -3.51 3.52 -29.89
N GLY A 216 -2.42 3.03 -29.30
CA GLY A 216 -1.48 3.82 -28.53
C GLY A 216 -1.93 4.10 -27.09
N GLU A 217 -3.01 3.47 -26.63
CA GLU A 217 -3.55 3.68 -25.28
C GLU A 217 -2.85 2.79 -24.26
N THR A 218 -2.63 3.30 -23.05
CA THR A 218 -1.94 2.55 -21.98
C THR A 218 -2.76 1.35 -21.51
N CYS A 219 -2.22 0.14 -21.61
CA CYS A 219 -2.85 -1.11 -21.18
C CYS A 219 -2.30 -1.66 -19.87
N ALA A 220 -1.02 -1.41 -19.60
CA ALA A 220 -0.37 -1.77 -18.37
C ALA A 220 0.76 -0.80 -18.06
N VAL A 221 1.04 -0.60 -16.78
CA VAL A 221 2.14 0.25 -16.31
C VAL A 221 2.92 -0.54 -15.29
N ARG A 222 4.25 -0.57 -15.48
CA ARG A 222 5.18 -1.16 -14.52
C ARG A 222 5.98 -0.04 -13.87
N HIS A 223 5.87 0.03 -12.55
CA HIS A 223 6.65 0.94 -11.72
C HIS A 223 7.80 0.18 -11.05
N THR A 224 8.95 0.84 -10.95
CA THR A 224 10.00 0.48 -10.01
C THR A 224 9.96 1.55 -8.93
N CYS A 225 9.59 1.17 -7.71
CA CYS A 225 9.32 2.11 -6.63
C CYS A 225 10.49 2.12 -5.64
N GLY A 226 11.07 3.29 -5.42
CA GLY A 226 11.98 3.57 -4.33
C GLY A 226 11.28 3.50 -2.98
N CYS A 227 12.05 3.19 -1.94
CA CYS A 227 11.59 3.20 -0.57
C CYS A 227 11.81 4.59 0.03
N MET A 228 10.74 5.24 0.46
CA MET A 228 10.78 6.52 1.17
C MET A 228 10.61 6.26 2.67
N PRO A 229 11.63 6.57 3.50
CA PRO A 229 11.51 6.40 4.94
C PRO A 229 10.45 7.35 5.50
N VAL A 230 9.56 6.83 6.35
CA VAL A 230 8.61 7.65 7.10
C VAL A 230 9.41 8.44 8.13
N ALA A 231 9.57 9.76 7.92
CA ALA A 231 10.23 10.61 8.89
C ALA A 231 9.36 10.69 10.16
N PRO A 232 9.91 10.53 11.37
CA PRO A 232 9.14 10.54 12.62
C PRO A 232 8.46 11.87 12.93
N THR A 233 8.79 12.94 12.21
CA THR A 233 8.23 14.29 12.35
C THR A 233 7.30 14.71 11.21
N ALA A 234 7.11 13.86 10.20
CA ALA A 234 6.25 14.19 9.06
C ALA A 234 4.81 13.75 9.34
N ALA A 235 3.84 14.48 8.78
CA ALA A 235 2.40 14.23 8.86
C ALA A 235 1.93 12.89 8.20
N TRP A 236 2.85 11.94 8.02
CA TRP A 236 2.63 10.68 7.35
C TRP A 236 2.11 9.61 8.32
N ALA A 237 1.34 8.67 7.77
CA ALA A 237 0.81 7.57 8.54
C ALA A 237 1.92 6.70 9.16
N SER A 238 1.81 6.47 10.47
CA SER A 238 2.61 5.51 11.24
C SER A 238 1.70 4.46 11.86
N LEU A 239 2.27 3.31 12.23
CA LEU A 239 1.53 2.21 12.87
C LEU A 239 1.99 2.05 14.30
N LEU A 240 1.11 2.42 15.23
CA LEU A 240 1.30 2.17 16.66
C LEU A 240 0.88 0.74 16.97
N LEU A 241 1.80 -0.06 17.51
CA LEU A 241 1.48 -1.40 18.00
C LEU A 241 0.59 -1.27 19.24
N LEU A 242 -0.63 -1.82 19.15
CA LEU A 242 -1.60 -1.84 20.25
C LEU A 242 -1.47 -3.11 21.08
N ASP A 243 -1.38 -4.26 20.40
CA ASP A 243 -1.40 -5.56 21.06
C ASP A 243 -0.68 -6.63 20.24
N VAL A 244 -0.23 -7.68 20.94
CA VAL A 244 0.36 -8.89 20.37
C VAL A 244 -0.34 -10.11 20.96
N VAL A 245 -1.13 -10.80 20.14
CA VAL A 245 -1.86 -11.99 20.56
C VAL A 245 -1.09 -13.23 20.10
N ASP A 246 -0.69 -14.09 21.02
CA ASP A 246 -0.12 -15.40 20.70
C ASP A 246 -1.24 -16.44 20.61
N LEU A 247 -1.47 -16.97 19.42
CA LEU A 247 -2.47 -18.02 19.17
C LEU A 247 -1.91 -19.42 19.40
N GLN A 248 -0.64 -19.57 19.79
CA GLN A 248 -0.13 -20.85 20.23
C GLN A 248 -0.80 -21.19 21.56
N LEU A 249 -1.74 -22.13 21.51
CA LEU A 249 -2.19 -22.79 22.73
C LEU A 249 -0.96 -23.44 23.38
N PRO A 250 -0.74 -23.25 24.68
CA PRO A 250 0.27 -24.05 25.37
C PRO A 250 -0.04 -25.53 25.07
N PRO A 251 0.98 -26.38 24.86
CA PRO A 251 0.74 -27.81 24.76
C PRO A 251 -0.09 -28.15 25.99
N SER A 252 -1.30 -28.70 25.79
CA SER A 252 -2.12 -29.19 26.88
C SER A 252 -1.20 -30.02 27.73
N SER A 253 -0.92 -29.58 28.96
CA SER A 253 -0.19 -30.39 29.91
C SER A 253 -0.86 -31.76 29.86
N PRO A 254 -0.12 -32.87 29.69
CA PRO A 254 -0.72 -34.16 29.96
C PRO A 254 -1.42 -34.04 31.32
N PRO A 255 -2.64 -34.58 31.49
CA PRO A 255 -3.32 -34.48 32.77
C PRO A 255 -2.38 -35.06 33.83
N ASP A 256 -1.71 -34.18 34.56
CA ASP A 256 -0.79 -34.57 35.60
C ASP A 256 -1.66 -35.23 36.66
N ALA A 257 -1.45 -36.53 36.78
CA ALA A 257 -1.99 -37.33 37.85
C ALA A 257 -1.57 -36.67 39.16
N ASP A 258 -2.56 -36.25 39.94
CA ASP A 258 -2.55 -36.04 41.38
C ASP A 258 -1.15 -35.94 42.00
N SER A 259 -0.58 -34.74 42.01
CA SER A 259 0.55 -34.43 42.87
C SER A 259 0.22 -33.18 43.68
N ASP A 260 -0.42 -33.43 44.83
CA ASP A 260 -0.47 -32.57 45.99
C ASP A 260 0.96 -32.18 46.39
N SER A 261 1.35 -30.94 46.16
CA SER A 261 2.47 -30.34 46.89
C SER A 261 2.32 -28.82 46.90
N ASP A 262 1.95 -28.32 48.07
CA ASP A 262 2.02 -26.92 48.45
C ASP A 262 3.48 -26.43 48.33
N ASP A 263 3.73 -25.41 47.48
CA ASP A 263 4.97 -24.64 47.57
C ASP A 263 4.73 -23.20 47.11
N GLU A 264 4.79 -22.28 48.08
CA GLU A 264 4.78 -20.83 47.88
C GLU A 264 6.16 -20.37 47.40
N GLY A 265 6.24 -19.81 46.19
CA GLY A 265 7.50 -19.30 45.64
C GLY A 265 7.29 -18.15 44.65
N ASP A 266 7.48 -16.93 45.15
CA ASP A 266 7.53 -15.68 44.38
C ASP A 266 8.47 -15.74 43.18
N THR A 267 8.02 -15.30 41.99
CA THR A 267 8.93 -14.86 40.92
C THR A 267 8.43 -13.62 40.20
N GLU A 268 9.23 -12.55 40.34
CA GLU A 268 9.08 -11.23 39.73
C GLU A 268 9.13 -11.27 38.20
N GLY A 269 8.16 -10.59 37.57
CA GLY A 269 8.16 -10.33 36.13
C GLY A 269 9.16 -9.24 35.75
N SER A 270 10.22 -9.61 35.05
CA SER A 270 11.20 -8.68 34.46
C SER A 270 10.96 -8.51 32.96
N CYS A 271 10.46 -7.35 32.56
CA CYS A 271 10.39 -6.92 31.16
C CYS A 271 11.57 -5.99 30.84
N GLY A 272 12.64 -6.53 30.26
CA GLY A 272 13.77 -5.75 29.75
C GLY A 272 13.69 -5.54 28.23
N ALA A 273 13.26 -4.35 27.80
CA ALA A 273 13.40 -3.90 26.41
C ALA A 273 14.76 -3.23 26.21
N ARG A 274 15.60 -3.76 25.31
CA ARG A 274 16.89 -3.15 24.95
C ARG A 274 16.89 -2.84 23.46
N ALA A 275 16.85 -1.55 23.13
CA ALA A 275 16.92 -1.06 21.76
C ALA A 275 18.37 -1.09 21.23
N LEU A 276 18.60 -1.76 20.10
CA LEU A 276 19.81 -1.62 19.31
C LEU A 276 19.45 -1.02 17.95
N SER A 277 19.99 0.17 17.70
CA SER A 277 19.90 0.89 16.44
C SER A 277 20.90 0.31 15.44
N GLN A 278 20.42 -0.22 14.31
CA GLN A 278 21.25 -0.43 13.13
C GLN A 278 20.54 0.08 11.87
N ARG A 279 21.29 0.83 11.09
CA ARG A 279 20.90 1.56 9.89
C ARG A 279 20.90 0.59 8.69
N ALA A 280 19.75 0.34 8.07
CA ALA A 280 19.64 -0.48 6.87
C ALA A 280 19.65 0.38 5.59
N GLY A 281 20.36 -0.08 4.56
CA GLY A 281 20.46 0.57 3.24
C GLY A 281 19.21 0.43 2.37
N PRO A 282 19.17 1.09 1.19
CA PRO A 282 17.97 1.20 0.37
C PRO A 282 17.58 -0.14 -0.27
N SER A 283 16.30 -0.52 -0.12
CA SER A 283 15.69 -1.71 -0.74
C SER A 283 14.75 -1.28 -1.87
N ARG A 284 14.62 -2.10 -2.93
CA ARG A 284 13.77 -1.84 -4.12
C ARG A 284 12.64 -2.86 -4.22
N LEU A 285 11.45 -2.43 -4.63
CA LEU A 285 10.29 -3.29 -4.92
C LEU A 285 9.86 -3.16 -6.39
N GLN A 286 9.50 -4.27 -7.05
CA GLN A 286 8.94 -4.27 -8.40
C GLN A 286 7.48 -4.75 -8.35
N LEU A 287 6.55 -3.94 -8.87
CA LEU A 287 5.13 -4.29 -8.97
C LEU A 287 4.73 -4.45 -10.45
N LEU A 288 3.96 -5.49 -10.77
CA LEU A 288 3.37 -5.71 -12.09
C LEU A 288 1.85 -5.61 -11.97
N GLY A 289 1.25 -4.63 -12.64
CA GLY A 289 -0.20 -4.55 -12.84
C GLY A 289 -0.53 -4.82 -14.30
N GLY A 290 -1.31 -5.87 -14.57
CA GLY A 290 -1.82 -6.17 -15.91
C GLY A 290 -3.20 -6.78 -15.82
N CYS A 291 -4.14 -6.29 -16.63
CA CYS A 291 -5.41 -6.97 -16.86
C CYS A 291 -5.21 -7.99 -17.97
N ALA A 292 -5.50 -9.26 -17.70
CA ALA A 292 -5.70 -10.23 -18.77
C ALA A 292 -7.04 -9.91 -19.44
N VAL A 293 -7.02 -9.53 -20.71
CA VAL A 293 -8.22 -9.42 -21.53
C VAL A 293 -8.54 -10.83 -22.03
N PRO A 294 -9.69 -11.43 -21.72
CA PRO A 294 -10.11 -12.64 -22.41
C PRO A 294 -10.41 -12.28 -23.86
N HIS A 295 -9.79 -13.01 -24.79
CA HIS A 295 -10.07 -12.92 -26.22
C HIS A 295 -11.50 -13.36 -26.56
#